data_AF-A0A5R2N5U5-F1
#
_entry.id   AF-A0A5R2N5U5-F1
#
_cell.length_a   1.000
_cell.length_b   1.000
_cell.length_c   1.000
_cell.angle_alpha   90.00
_cell.angle_beta   90.00
_cell.angle_gamma   90.00
#
_symmetry.space_group_name_H-M   'P 1'
#
loop_
_entity.id
_entity.type
_entity.pdbx_description
1 polymer ?
#
loop_
_entity_poly.entity_id
_entity_poly.type
_entity_poly.pdbx_seq_one_letter_code
_entity_poly.pdbx_strand_id
1 'polypeptide(L)'
;DLGFQLYGENGSVIVKTFNPWYFRASEVDIFHEKDATSRKPLGADGHFFRRQLEGLADTVLTGAPMRGANVEDGIASIRTMVAIARSVVSGERVELASVSGAV
;
A
#
# COMPACT_ATOMS: atom_id res chain seq x y z
N ASP A 1 12.50 -9.66 -3.67
CA ASP A 1 11.82 -8.57 -4.38
C ASP A 1 10.71 -8.00 -3.51
N LEU A 2 10.65 -6.66 -3.39
CA LEU A 2 9.55 -5.97 -2.72
C LEU A 2 8.32 -5.98 -3.65
N GLY A 3 7.12 -6.09 -3.11
CA GLY A 3 5.91 -6.14 -3.92
C GLY A 3 4.77 -6.88 -3.24
N PHE A 4 3.71 -7.12 -3.99
CA PHE A 4 2.58 -7.93 -3.56
C PHE A 4 1.92 -8.61 -4.76
N GLN A 5 1.09 -9.61 -4.46
CA GLN A 5 0.26 -10.30 -5.43
C GLN A 5 -1.19 -10.22 -4.96
N LEU A 6 -2.09 -9.93 -5.89
CA LEU A 6 -3.53 -9.89 -5.63
C LEU A 6 -4.20 -10.90 -6.56
N TYR A 7 -5.02 -11.77 -5.98
CA TYR A 7 -5.84 -12.73 -6.71
C TYR A 7 -7.31 -12.37 -6.54
N GLY A 8 -8.04 -12.34 -7.65
CA GLY A 8 -9.48 -12.12 -7.67
C GLY A 8 -10.17 -13.15 -8.56
N GLU A 9 -11.51 -13.11 -8.56
CA GLU A 9 -12.34 -14.03 -9.33
C GLU A 9 -12.07 -13.96 -10.85
N ASN A 10 -11.68 -12.79 -11.37
CA ASN A 10 -11.54 -12.54 -12.82
C ASN A 10 -10.08 -12.37 -13.29
N GLY A 11 -9.10 -12.75 -12.46
CA GLY A 11 -7.68 -12.62 -12.80
C GLY A 11 -6.79 -12.28 -11.61
N SER A 12 -5.60 -11.76 -11.91
CA SER A 12 -4.60 -11.46 -10.89
C SER A 12 -3.76 -10.23 -11.22
N VAL A 13 -3.14 -9.66 -10.19
CA VAL A 13 -2.20 -8.55 -10.32
C VAL A 13 -0.92 -8.92 -9.61
N ILE A 14 0.20 -8.86 -10.32
CA ILE A 14 1.53 -9.02 -9.75
C ILE A 14 2.23 -7.67 -9.79
N VAL A 15 2.60 -7.16 -8.62
CA VAL A 15 3.28 -5.87 -8.48
C VAL A 15 4.70 -6.10 -8.00
N LYS A 16 5.67 -5.65 -8.80
CA LYS A 16 7.07 -5.55 -8.39
C LYS A 16 7.38 -4.10 -8.05
N THR A 17 7.82 -3.89 -6.81
CA THR A 17 8.23 -2.58 -6.32
C THR A 17 9.73 -2.58 -6.08
N PHE A 18 10.37 -1.46 -6.34
CA PHE A 18 11.81 -1.29 -6.16
C PHE A 18 12.09 -0.56 -4.87
N ASN A 19 13.35 -0.63 -4.41
CA ASN A 19 13.75 0.20 -3.30
C ASN A 19 13.44 1.68 -3.63
N PRO A 20 12.77 2.42 -2.73
CA PRO A 20 12.40 3.80 -2.96
C PRO A 20 13.58 4.68 -3.43
N TRP A 21 14.79 4.46 -2.93
CA TRP A 21 15.94 5.29 -3.30
C TRP A 21 16.33 5.27 -4.78
N TYR A 22 15.78 4.35 -5.59
CA TYR A 22 16.02 4.29 -7.03
C TYR A 22 15.09 5.16 -7.88
N PHE A 23 14.09 5.81 -7.28
CA PHE A 23 13.12 6.63 -8.00
C PHE A 23 12.47 5.93 -9.21
N ARG A 24 12.34 4.61 -9.12
CA ARG A 24 11.81 3.76 -10.17
C ARG A 24 10.36 3.41 -9.87
N ALA A 25 9.50 3.61 -10.87
CA ALA A 25 8.11 3.20 -10.82
C ALA A 25 7.98 1.68 -10.60
N SER A 26 6.96 1.26 -9.88
CA SER A 26 6.62 -0.17 -9.79
C SER A 26 6.22 -0.73 -11.15
N GLU A 27 6.56 -1.99 -11.38
CA GLU A 27 6.10 -2.75 -12.53
C GLU A 27 4.84 -3.52 -12.13
N VAL A 28 3.79 -3.40 -12.94
CA VAL A 28 2.49 -4.02 -12.68
C VAL A 28 2.12 -4.88 -13.87
N ASP A 29 1.92 -6.18 -13.62
CA ASP A 29 1.38 -7.13 -14.58
C ASP A 29 -0.05 -7.51 -14.14
N ILE A 30 -1.02 -7.29 -15.03
CA ILE A 30 -2.43 -7.54 -14.76
C ILE A 30 -2.89 -8.63 -15.72
N PHE A 31 -3.19 -9.80 -15.17
CA PHE A 31 -3.77 -10.92 -15.91
C PHE A 31 -5.30 -10.84 -15.88
N HIS A 32 -5.92 -11.00 -17.05
CA HIS A 32 -7.37 -11.08 -17.23
C HIS A 32 -7.75 -12.49 -17.71
N GLU A 33 -8.58 -13.18 -16.92
CA GLU A 33 -8.93 -14.58 -17.20
C GLU A 33 -9.85 -14.71 -18.43
N LYS A 34 -10.80 -13.77 -18.58
CA LYS A 34 -11.80 -13.75 -19.67
C LYS A 34 -11.20 -13.94 -21.07
N ASP A 35 -10.04 -13.36 -21.32
CA ASP A 35 -9.36 -13.39 -22.62
C ASP A 35 -7.96 -14.00 -22.56
N ALA A 36 -7.55 -14.53 -21.40
CA ALA A 36 -6.24 -15.09 -21.13
C ALA A 36 -5.08 -14.14 -21.53
N THR A 37 -5.24 -12.83 -21.30
CA THR A 37 -4.22 -11.83 -21.64
C THR A 37 -3.62 -11.14 -20.41
N SER A 38 -2.41 -10.62 -20.59
CA SER A 38 -1.73 -9.77 -19.61
C SER A 38 -1.55 -8.36 -20.17
N ARG A 39 -1.76 -7.34 -19.34
CA ARG A 39 -1.43 -5.95 -19.64
C ARG A 39 -0.44 -5.40 -18.64
N LYS A 40 0.53 -4.62 -19.14
CA LYS A 40 1.52 -3.90 -18.32
C LYS A 40 1.37 -2.40 -18.53
N PRO A 41 0.64 -1.69 -17.66
CA PRO A 41 0.56 -0.24 -17.72
C PRO A 41 1.95 0.38 -17.61
N LEU A 42 2.17 1.49 -18.32
CA LEU A 42 3.39 2.27 -18.17
C LEU A 42 3.47 2.80 -16.73
N GLY A 43 4.63 2.65 -16.10
CA GLY A 43 4.87 3.14 -14.75
C GLY A 43 4.70 4.66 -14.66
N ALA A 44 4.02 5.12 -13.60
CA ALA A 44 3.91 6.54 -13.28
C ALA A 44 5.24 7.10 -12.74
N ASP A 45 5.28 8.40 -12.44
CA ASP A 45 6.45 9.04 -11.84
C ASP A 45 6.94 8.31 -10.56
N GLY A 46 8.20 7.88 -10.59
CA GLY A 46 8.86 7.14 -9.51
C GLY A 46 9.45 8.02 -8.40
N HIS A 47 9.37 9.35 -8.47
CA HIS A 47 9.86 10.26 -7.42
C HIS A 47 8.88 10.38 -6.23
N PHE A 48 8.56 9.27 -5.56
CA PHE A 48 7.52 9.23 -4.50
C PHE A 48 7.78 10.17 -3.31
N PHE A 49 9.03 10.46 -2.92
CA PHE A 49 9.33 11.47 -1.88
C PHE A 49 8.91 12.88 -2.32
N ARG A 50 9.25 13.26 -3.56
CA ARG A 50 8.81 14.54 -4.14
C ARG A 50 7.28 14.58 -4.18
N ARG A 51 6.65 13.53 -4.70
CA ARG A 51 5.17 13.47 -4.81
C ARG A 51 4.47 13.55 -3.46
N GLN A 52 5.07 13.03 -2.39
CA GLN A 52 4.53 13.15 -1.03
C GLN A 52 4.56 14.60 -0.55
N LEU A 53 5.67 15.32 -0.78
CA LEU A 53 5.78 16.74 -0.44
C LEU A 53 4.83 17.60 -1.28
N GLU A 54 4.73 17.33 -2.57
CA GLU A 54 3.78 18.01 -3.48
C GLU A 54 2.33 17.79 -3.02
N GLY A 55 1.96 16.55 -2.70
CA GLY A 55 0.61 16.23 -2.19
C GLY A 55 0.29 16.92 -0.86
N LEU A 56 1.26 17.02 0.05
CA LEU A 56 1.09 17.77 1.29
C LEU A 56 0.93 19.28 1.03
N ALA A 57 1.78 19.84 0.16
CA ALA A 57 1.72 21.25 -0.19
C ALA A 57 0.37 21.62 -0.84
N ASP A 58 -0.12 20.81 -1.78
CA ASP A 58 -1.43 21.00 -2.41
C ASP A 58 -2.55 21.01 -1.36
N THR A 59 -2.50 20.08 -0.41
CA THR A 59 -3.51 20.00 0.67
C THR A 59 -3.51 21.26 1.53
N VAL A 60 -2.33 21.73 1.94
CA VAL A 60 -2.19 22.89 2.84
C VAL A 60 -2.51 24.21 2.13
N LEU A 61 -2.01 24.38 0.90
CA LEU A 61 -2.08 25.66 0.18
C LEU A 61 -3.40 25.84 -0.57
N THR A 62 -4.00 24.74 -1.05
CA THR A 62 -5.17 24.80 -1.94
C THR A 62 -6.40 24.08 -1.40
N GLY A 63 -6.27 23.36 -0.28
CA GLY A 63 -7.36 22.54 0.25
C GLY A 63 -7.65 21.29 -0.59
N ALA A 64 -6.72 20.88 -1.45
CA ALA A 64 -6.86 19.64 -2.21
C ALA A 64 -6.98 18.42 -1.28
N PRO A 65 -7.66 17.33 -1.70
CA PRO A 65 -7.69 16.10 -0.92
C PRO A 65 -6.27 15.55 -0.67
N MET A 66 -6.03 15.08 0.56
CA MET A 66 -4.76 14.45 0.94
C MET A 66 -4.43 13.28 0.00
N ARG A 67 -3.25 13.33 -0.62
CA ARG A 67 -2.72 12.24 -1.46
C ARG A 67 -1.65 11.47 -0.69
N GLY A 68 -1.83 10.16 -0.57
CA GLY A 68 -0.96 9.29 0.22
C GLY A 68 -1.53 9.03 1.62
N ALA A 69 -0.69 8.45 2.49
CA ALA A 69 -1.10 8.07 3.84
C ALA A 69 -1.33 9.30 4.73
N ASN A 70 -2.42 9.27 5.51
CA ASN A 70 -2.74 10.25 6.54
C ASN A 70 -2.51 9.68 7.95
N VAL A 71 -2.95 10.41 8.98
CA VAL A 71 -2.80 9.99 10.39
C VAL A 71 -3.57 8.70 10.72
N GLU A 72 -4.77 8.52 10.16
CA GLU A 72 -5.58 7.33 10.39
C GLU A 72 -4.93 6.08 9.76
N ASP A 73 -4.32 6.24 8.57
CA ASP A 73 -3.56 5.17 7.92
C ASP A 73 -2.35 4.74 8.77
N GLY A 74 -1.68 5.71 9.40
CA GLY A 74 -0.59 5.47 10.35
C GLY A 74 -1.07 4.70 11.59
N ILE A 75 -2.16 5.17 12.23
CA ILE A 75 -2.75 4.51 13.40
C ILE A 75 -3.19 3.08 13.06
N ALA A 76 -3.86 2.87 11.93
CA ALA A 76 -4.30 1.55 11.49
C ALA A 76 -3.11 0.60 11.27
N SER A 77 -2.03 1.12 10.67
CA SER A 77 -0.78 0.38 10.46
C SER A 77 -0.16 -0.06 11.79
N ILE A 78 -0.03 0.83 12.78
CA ILE A 78 0.54 0.49 14.10
C ILE A 78 -0.38 -0.48 14.86
N ARG A 79 -1.70 -0.28 14.84
CA ARG A 79 -2.66 -1.23 15.45
C ARG A 79 -2.50 -2.64 14.89
N THR A 80 -2.30 -2.75 13.58
CA THR A 80 -2.07 -4.03 12.90
C THR A 80 -0.76 -4.68 13.38
N MET A 81 0.33 -3.90 13.49
CA MET A 81 1.60 -4.40 14.03
C MET A 81 1.45 -4.90 15.46
N VAL A 82 0.70 -4.19 16.32
CA VAL A 82 0.42 -4.64 17.69
C VAL A 82 -0.41 -5.93 17.72
N ALA A 83 -1.42 -6.05 16.86
CA ALA A 83 -2.20 -7.28 16.75
C ALA A 83 -1.33 -8.48 16.37
N ILE A 84 -0.45 -8.30 15.37
CA ILE A 84 0.51 -9.33 14.93
C ILE A 84 1.41 -9.73 16.10
N ALA A 85 2.00 -8.77 16.81
CA ALA A 85 2.89 -9.05 17.95
C ALA A 85 2.16 -9.84 19.05
N ARG A 86 0.92 -9.46 19.41
CA ARG A 86 0.10 -10.18 20.38
C ARG A 86 -0.26 -11.58 19.93
N SER A 87 -0.58 -11.76 18.65
CA SER A 87 -0.88 -13.07 18.07
C SER A 87 0.34 -13.99 18.13
N VAL A 88 1.53 -13.48 17.78
CA VAL A 88 2.79 -14.24 17.89
C VAL A 88 3.08 -14.66 19.33
N VAL A 89 2.89 -13.76 20.31
CA VAL A 89 3.17 -14.06 21.72
C VAL A 89 2.18 -15.06 22.31
N SER A 90 0.89 -14.93 21.98
CA SER A 90 -0.17 -15.77 22.54
C SER A 90 -0.35 -17.11 21.81
N GLY A 91 0.04 -17.19 20.54
CA GLY A 91 -0.29 -18.30 19.66
C GLY A 91 -1.74 -18.30 19.16
N GLU A 92 -2.53 -17.28 19.52
CA GLU A 92 -3.96 -17.20 19.23
C GLU A 92 -4.29 -16.16 18.16
N ARG A 93 -5.49 -16.29 17.58
CA ARG A 93 -6.04 -15.28 16.66
C ARG A 93 -6.40 -14.01 17.43
N VAL A 94 -5.93 -12.87 16.95
CA VAL A 94 -6.27 -11.54 17.49
C VAL A 94 -7.11 -10.78 16.48
N GLU A 95 -8.32 -10.39 16.87
CA GLU A 95 -9.18 -9.53 16.05
C GLU A 95 -8.64 -8.10 16.01
N LEU A 96 -8.41 -7.53 14.82
CA LEU A 96 -7.90 -6.17 14.67
C LEU A 96 -8.75 -5.13 15.39
N ALA A 97 -10.08 -5.29 15.33
CA ALA A 97 -11.03 -4.39 15.98
C ALA A 97 -10.93 -4.39 17.52
N SER A 98 -10.30 -5.41 18.12
CA SER A 98 -10.07 -5.49 19.57
C SER A 98 -8.85 -4.68 20.03
N VAL A 99 -7.98 -4.26 19.10
CA VAL A 99 -6.79 -3.46 19.43
C VAL A 99 -7.18 -1.99 19.59
N SER A 100 -7.28 -1.56 20.84
CA SER A 100 -7.62 -0.21 21.25
C SER A 100 -6.60 0.36 22.25
N GLY A 101 -6.72 1.65 22.56
CA GLY A 101 -5.83 2.37 23.47
C GLY A 101 -4.70 3.10 22.74
N ALA A 102 -3.84 3.75 23.53
CA ALA A 102 -2.58 4.29 23.01
C ALA A 102 -1.76 3.13 22.45
N VAL A 103 -1.41 3.22 21.17
CA VAL A 103 -0.59 2.25 20.46
C VAL A 103 0.88 2.65 20.60
#